data_AF-A0A959ZBE3-F1
#
_entry.id   AF-A0A959ZBE3-F1
#
_cell.length_a   1.000
_cell.length_b   1.000
_cell.length_c   1.000
_cell.angle_alpha   90.00
_cell.angle_beta   90.00
_cell.angle_gamma   90.00
#
_symmetry.space_group_name_H-M   'P 1'
#
loop_
_entity.id
_entity.type
_entity.pdbx_description
1 polymer ?
#
loop_
_entity_poly.entity_id
_entity_poly.type
_entity_poly.pdbx_seq_one_letter_code
_entity_poly.pdbx_strand_id
1 'polypeptide(L)'
;MFLPLLGIGAALIWMLTRKLKSNEVHPAELSPQSRSLVRPLRESIESLEKLLKAHEDRTGIPILGKQALETANTLYNESLKYALVADQLRSSPAKSGEANRRADAILDRIQDKVNEATNTIDELKLKFADSFVESVVPENDDNFDALISRLENINNSYTEIDQTLNVRNNE
;
A
#
# COMPACT_ATOMS: atom_id res chain seq x y z
N MET A 1 0.83 -17.28 42.19
CA MET A 1 1.65 -17.75 41.05
C MET A 1 0.70 -17.91 39.86
N PHE A 2 0.53 -16.87 39.05
CA PHE A 2 -0.36 -16.90 37.88
C PHE A 2 0.49 -16.63 36.64
N LEU A 3 0.65 -17.68 35.81
CA LEU A 3 1.25 -17.61 34.46
C LEU A 3 0.20 -17.17 33.42
N PRO A 4 0.63 -16.63 32.26
CA PRO A 4 -0.08 -15.58 31.55
C PRO A 4 -1.00 -16.09 30.42
N LEU A 5 -2.20 -15.53 30.36
CA LEU A 5 -3.18 -15.69 29.26
C LEU A 5 -3.00 -14.64 28.14
N LEU A 6 -1.86 -13.96 28.09
CA LEU A 6 -1.60 -12.80 27.22
C LEU A 6 -0.96 -13.13 25.86
N GLY A 7 -0.56 -14.39 25.60
CA GLY A 7 0.25 -14.73 24.42
C GLY A 7 -0.50 -14.97 23.11
N ILE A 8 -1.81 -15.25 23.13
CA ILE A 8 -2.48 -15.84 21.94
C ILE A 8 -2.82 -14.78 20.88
N GLY A 9 -3.22 -13.57 21.30
CA GLY A 9 -3.54 -12.49 20.35
C GLY A 9 -2.32 -11.99 19.58
N ALA A 10 -1.21 -11.78 20.30
CA ALA A 10 0.04 -11.34 19.69
C ALA A 10 0.69 -12.44 18.84
N ALA A 11 0.60 -13.71 19.26
CA ALA A 11 1.11 -14.83 18.47
C ALA A 11 0.33 -15.02 17.16
N LEU A 12 -1.00 -14.86 17.16
CA LEU A 12 -1.80 -14.92 15.93
C LEU A 12 -1.44 -13.77 14.98
N ILE A 13 -1.37 -12.53 15.47
CA ILE A 13 -1.04 -11.37 14.63
C ILE A 13 0.39 -11.48 14.08
N TRP A 14 1.37 -11.84 14.91
CA TRP A 14 2.75 -12.02 14.49
C TRP A 14 2.92 -13.21 13.53
N MET A 15 2.17 -14.30 13.72
CA MET A 15 2.19 -15.45 12.80
C MET A 15 1.49 -15.12 11.47
N LEU A 16 0.45 -14.29 11.48
CA LEU A 16 -0.23 -13.79 10.28
C LEU A 16 0.67 -12.83 9.51
N THR A 17 1.27 -11.82 10.14
CA THR A 17 2.22 -10.90 9.48
C THR A 17 3.48 -11.61 8.98
N ARG A 18 3.97 -12.63 9.69
CA ARG A 18 5.13 -13.42 9.25
C ARG A 18 4.80 -14.35 8.08
N LYS A 19 3.58 -14.89 7.99
CA LYS A 19 3.10 -15.63 6.80
C LYS A 19 2.85 -14.70 5.59
N LEU A 20 2.43 -13.47 5.84
CA LEU A 20 2.17 -12.46 4.80
C LEU A 20 3.45 -11.91 4.14
N LYS A 21 4.63 -12.18 4.70
CA LYS A 21 5.91 -11.81 4.07
C LYS A 21 6.28 -12.64 2.84
N SER A 22 5.62 -13.78 2.59
CA SER A 22 5.89 -14.61 1.39
C SER A 22 4.68 -14.95 0.52
N ASN A 23 3.47 -14.61 0.94
CA ASN A 23 2.27 -14.84 0.15
C ASN A 23 1.79 -13.54 -0.50
N GLU A 24 1.65 -13.55 -1.82
CA GLU A 24 0.83 -12.56 -2.52
C GLU A 24 -0.61 -12.70 -2.01
N VAL A 25 -1.19 -11.59 -1.55
CA VAL A 25 -2.60 -11.55 -1.11
C VAL A 25 -3.44 -11.28 -2.34
N HIS A 26 -4.37 -12.16 -2.67
CA HIS A 26 -5.30 -11.88 -3.75
C HIS A 26 -6.44 -10.97 -3.27
N PRO A 27 -6.88 -9.98 -4.08
CA PRO A 27 -8.01 -9.13 -3.71
C PRO A 27 -9.29 -9.90 -3.38
N ALA A 28 -9.48 -11.10 -3.94
CA ALA A 28 -10.62 -11.96 -3.66
C ALA A 28 -10.67 -12.47 -2.20
N GLU A 29 -9.54 -12.45 -1.48
CA GLU A 29 -9.46 -12.82 -0.06
C GLU A 29 -9.95 -11.71 0.87
N LEU A 30 -10.11 -10.49 0.35
CA LEU A 30 -10.55 -9.32 1.11
C LEU A 30 -12.08 -9.18 1.15
N SER A 31 -12.57 -8.60 2.24
CA SER A 31 -13.95 -8.17 2.37
C SER A 31 -14.32 -7.15 1.28
N PRO A 32 -15.62 -7.00 0.92
CA PRO A 32 -16.03 -6.01 -0.07
C PRO A 32 -15.61 -4.58 0.29
N GLN A 33 -15.63 -4.23 1.59
CA GLN A 33 -15.16 -2.94 2.06
C GLN A 33 -13.66 -2.78 1.80
N SER A 34 -12.84 -3.70 2.30
CA SER A 34 -11.38 -3.69 2.13
C SER A 34 -10.96 -3.65 0.66
N ARG A 35 -11.63 -4.43 -0.21
CA ARG A 35 -11.43 -4.34 -1.67
C ARG A 35 -11.72 -2.96 -2.23
N SER A 36 -12.81 -2.33 -1.79
CA SER A 36 -13.20 -1.02 -2.30
C SER A 36 -12.19 0.07 -1.92
N LEU A 37 -11.53 -0.06 -0.76
CA LEU A 37 -10.51 0.89 -0.29
C LEU A 37 -9.25 0.83 -1.17
N VAL A 38 -8.78 -0.36 -1.53
CA VAL A 38 -7.53 -0.53 -2.32
C VAL A 38 -7.73 -0.39 -3.84
N ARG A 39 -8.98 -0.46 -4.31
CA ARG A 39 -9.32 -0.45 -5.74
C ARG A 39 -8.81 0.80 -6.48
N PRO A 40 -8.93 2.04 -5.96
CA PRO A 40 -8.45 3.23 -6.65
C PRO A 40 -6.95 3.17 -6.97
N LEU A 41 -6.14 2.70 -6.01
CA LEU A 41 -4.70 2.54 -6.22
C LEU A 41 -4.39 1.55 -7.36
N ARG A 42 -5.08 0.40 -7.38
CA ARG A 42 -4.95 -0.57 -8.49
C ARG A 42 -5.29 0.05 -9.84
N GLU A 43 -6.39 0.79 -9.91
CA GLU A 43 -6.85 1.43 -11.15
C GLU A 43 -5.86 2.49 -11.65
N SER A 44 -5.27 3.28 -10.74
CA SER A 44 -4.22 4.24 -11.10
C SER A 44 -2.92 3.55 -11.53
N ILE A 45 -2.52 2.44 -10.90
CA ILE A 45 -1.37 1.62 -11.33
C ILE A 45 -1.60 1.06 -12.73
N GLU A 46 -2.75 0.43 -12.98
CA GLU A 46 -3.10 -0.11 -14.30
C GLU A 46 -3.11 0.99 -15.37
N SER A 47 -3.57 2.20 -15.01
CA SER A 47 -3.55 3.35 -15.91
C SER A 47 -2.14 3.85 -16.19
N LEU A 48 -1.25 3.90 -15.19
CA LEU A 48 0.16 4.26 -15.38
C LEU A 48 0.87 3.22 -16.25
N GLU A 49 0.66 1.93 -15.99
CA GLU A 49 1.23 0.84 -16.79
C GLU A 49 0.80 0.93 -18.26
N LYS A 50 -0.48 1.16 -18.54
CA LYS A 50 -0.99 1.36 -19.91
C LYS A 50 -0.33 2.54 -20.59
N LEU A 51 -0.17 3.65 -19.87
CA LEU A 51 0.46 4.86 -20.38
C LEU A 51 1.94 4.61 -20.70
N LEU A 52 2.69 3.94 -19.83
CA LEU A 52 4.09 3.60 -20.09
C LEU A 52 4.24 2.62 -21.26
N LYS A 53 3.37 1.60 -21.36
CA LYS A 53 3.34 0.65 -22.48
C LYS A 53 3.02 1.31 -23.82
N ALA A 54 2.16 2.32 -23.84
CA ALA A 54 1.81 3.04 -25.05
C ALA A 54 2.98 3.88 -25.61
N HIS A 55 4.03 4.10 -24.82
CA HIS A 55 5.16 4.96 -25.15
C HIS A 55 6.52 4.27 -24.89
N GLU A 56 6.57 2.94 -25.04
CA GLU A 56 7.75 2.11 -24.79
C GLU A 56 8.94 2.45 -25.74
N ASP A 57 8.65 3.11 -26.86
CA ASP A 57 9.60 3.53 -27.89
C ASP A 57 10.44 4.77 -27.53
N ARG A 58 10.12 5.48 -26.45
CA ARG A 58 10.82 6.70 -26.03
C ARG A 58 11.87 6.41 -24.97
N THR A 59 13.13 6.80 -25.20
CA THR A 59 14.26 6.56 -24.29
C THR A 59 14.16 7.37 -22.98
N GLY A 60 14.65 6.83 -21.85
CA GLY A 60 14.70 7.50 -20.52
C GLY A 60 13.45 7.39 -19.64
N ILE A 61 12.27 7.65 -20.20
CA ILE A 61 10.96 7.49 -19.51
C ILE A 61 10.70 6.05 -19.01
N PRO A 62 11.13 4.98 -19.71
CA PRO A 62 10.92 3.62 -19.24
C PRO A 62 11.63 3.28 -17.94
N ILE A 63 12.73 3.97 -17.57
CA ILE A 63 13.47 3.65 -16.33
C ILE A 63 12.73 4.23 -15.12
N LEU A 64 12.47 5.54 -15.12
CA LEU A 64 11.73 6.22 -14.05
C LEU A 64 10.29 5.68 -13.95
N GLY A 65 9.66 5.43 -15.10
CA GLY A 65 8.34 4.82 -15.16
C GLY A 65 8.30 3.40 -14.57
N LYS A 66 9.33 2.58 -14.82
CA LYS A 66 9.45 1.24 -14.21
C LYS A 66 9.66 1.32 -12.70
N GLN A 67 10.52 2.21 -12.21
CA GLN A 67 10.73 2.40 -10.77
C GLN A 67 9.44 2.87 -10.09
N ALA A 68 8.76 3.87 -10.65
CA ALA A 68 7.47 4.33 -10.13
C ALA A 68 6.43 3.19 -10.08
N LEU A 69 6.36 2.38 -11.13
CA LEU A 69 5.44 1.25 -11.21
C LEU A 69 5.78 0.15 -10.19
N GLU A 70 7.06 -0.16 -9.99
CA GLU A 70 7.52 -1.14 -8.99
C GLU A 70 7.18 -0.69 -7.56
N THR A 71 7.46 0.57 -7.22
CA THR A 71 7.12 1.15 -5.93
C THR A 71 5.60 1.19 -5.71
N ALA A 72 4.83 1.57 -6.72
CA ALA A 72 3.37 1.60 -6.64
C ALA A 72 2.77 0.19 -6.46
N ASN A 73 3.31 -0.83 -7.15
CA ASN A 73 2.89 -2.22 -6.94
C ASN A 73 3.23 -2.73 -5.54
N THR A 74 4.39 -2.35 -5.01
CA THR A 74 4.78 -2.68 -3.62
C THR A 74 3.79 -2.07 -2.62
N LEU A 75 3.45 -0.79 -2.78
CA LEU A 75 2.43 -0.10 -2.00
C LEU A 75 1.07 -0.78 -2.04
N TYR A 76 0.64 -1.19 -3.24
CA TYR A 76 -0.60 -1.91 -3.42
C TYR A 76 -0.60 -3.25 -2.69
N ASN A 77 0.48 -4.02 -2.82
CA ASN A 77 0.63 -5.30 -2.13
C ASN A 77 0.65 -5.15 -0.60
N GLU A 78 1.32 -4.14 -0.05
CA GLU A 78 1.28 -3.84 1.38
C GLU A 78 -0.14 -3.44 1.82
N SER A 79 -0.83 -2.61 1.04
CA SER A 79 -2.24 -2.25 1.31
C SER A 79 -3.15 -3.48 1.38
N LEU A 80 -2.98 -4.45 0.48
CA LEU A 80 -3.72 -5.72 0.50
C LEU A 80 -3.44 -6.52 1.77
N LYS A 81 -2.17 -6.64 2.18
CA LYS A 81 -1.78 -7.37 3.39
C LYS A 81 -2.43 -6.77 4.63
N TYR A 82 -2.32 -5.46 4.82
CA TYR A 82 -2.88 -4.81 6.01
C TYR A 82 -4.41 -4.77 6.00
N ALA A 83 -5.03 -4.67 4.83
CA ALA A 83 -6.49 -4.78 4.71
C ALA A 83 -6.98 -6.17 5.11
N LEU A 84 -6.24 -7.23 4.72
CA LEU A 84 -6.53 -8.60 5.13
C LEU A 84 -6.39 -8.77 6.65
N VAL A 85 -5.36 -8.17 7.27
CA VAL A 85 -5.20 -8.19 8.73
C VAL A 85 -6.39 -7.52 9.41
N ALA A 86 -6.86 -6.38 8.92
CA ALA A 86 -8.05 -5.70 9.46
C ALA A 86 -9.31 -6.56 9.32
N ASP A 87 -9.53 -7.21 8.17
CA ASP A 87 -10.64 -8.13 7.96
C ASP A 87 -10.59 -9.33 8.93
N GLN A 88 -9.39 -9.90 9.13
CA GLN A 88 -9.17 -10.99 10.08
C GLN A 88 -9.45 -10.57 11.52
N LEU A 89 -9.03 -9.36 11.92
CA LEU A 89 -9.31 -8.80 13.24
C LEU A 89 -10.83 -8.64 13.48
N ARG A 90 -11.58 -8.13 12.50
CA ARG A 90 -13.05 -8.02 12.59
C ARG A 90 -13.76 -9.36 12.66
N SER A 91 -13.22 -10.37 11.98
CA SER A 91 -13.79 -11.73 12.00
C SER A 91 -13.51 -12.50 13.30
N SER A 92 -12.62 -11.99 14.17
CA SER A 92 -12.22 -12.67 15.40
C SER A 92 -13.30 -12.57 16.50
N PRO A 93 -13.90 -13.69 16.94
CA PRO A 93 -15.00 -13.69 17.91
C PRO A 93 -14.57 -13.35 19.35
N ALA A 94 -13.27 -13.24 19.64
CA ALA A 94 -12.77 -13.22 21.02
C ALA A 94 -12.71 -11.83 21.69
N LYS A 95 -12.74 -10.71 20.95
CA LYS A 95 -12.57 -9.34 21.51
C LYS A 95 -13.24 -8.24 20.66
N SER A 96 -14.54 -8.35 20.42
CA SER A 96 -15.24 -7.57 19.37
C SER A 96 -15.03 -6.05 19.44
N GLY A 97 -15.05 -5.42 20.63
CA GLY A 97 -14.91 -3.97 20.73
C GLY A 97 -13.50 -3.42 20.43
N GLU A 98 -12.47 -4.07 20.96
CA GLU A 98 -11.08 -3.62 20.77
C GLU A 98 -10.51 -4.05 19.41
N ALA A 99 -10.84 -5.26 18.97
CA ALA A 99 -10.42 -5.75 17.65
C ALA A 99 -11.04 -4.94 16.52
N ASN A 100 -12.33 -4.57 16.63
CA ASN A 100 -12.99 -3.72 15.64
C ASN A 100 -12.37 -2.33 15.58
N ARG A 101 -12.14 -1.68 16.73
CA ARG A 101 -11.48 -0.36 16.76
C ARG A 101 -10.08 -0.39 16.14
N ARG A 102 -9.32 -1.46 16.35
CA ARG A 102 -8.01 -1.65 15.72
C ARG A 102 -8.13 -1.87 14.23
N ALA A 103 -9.08 -2.69 13.79
CA ALA A 103 -9.34 -2.89 12.37
C ALA A 103 -9.73 -1.57 11.70
N ASP A 104 -10.61 -0.78 12.31
CA ASP A 104 -11.03 0.53 11.80
C ASP A 104 -9.82 1.48 11.68
N ALA A 105 -8.99 1.57 12.73
CA ALA A 105 -7.78 2.39 12.70
C ALA A 105 -6.77 1.94 11.62
N ILE A 106 -6.67 0.64 11.34
CA ILE A 106 -5.84 0.11 10.24
C ILE A 106 -6.44 0.51 8.89
N LEU A 107 -7.75 0.32 8.71
CA LEU A 107 -8.43 0.66 7.45
C LEU A 107 -8.39 2.17 7.16
N ASP A 108 -8.53 3.02 8.16
CA ASP A 108 -8.41 4.48 8.02
C ASP A 108 -7.01 4.87 7.55
N ARG A 109 -5.96 4.29 8.17
CA ARG A 109 -4.57 4.53 7.74
C ARG A 109 -4.32 4.02 6.32
N ILE A 110 -4.82 2.83 5.98
CA ILE A 110 -4.71 2.32 4.60
C ILE A 110 -5.41 3.27 3.63
N GLN A 111 -6.59 3.77 3.97
CA GLN A 111 -7.33 4.70 3.13
C GLN A 111 -6.53 5.98 2.87
N ASP A 112 -5.91 6.55 3.90
CA ASP A 112 -5.06 7.74 3.76
C ASP A 112 -3.85 7.47 2.85
N LYS A 113 -3.15 6.34 3.05
CA LYS A 113 -2.00 5.96 2.23
C LYS A 113 -2.37 5.64 0.80
N VAL A 114 -3.51 4.96 0.58
CA VAL A 114 -4.04 4.68 -0.75
C VAL A 114 -4.40 5.97 -1.46
N ASN A 115 -5.08 6.91 -0.79
CA ASN A 115 -5.41 8.21 -1.38
C ASN A 115 -4.14 8.98 -1.76
N GLU A 116 -3.15 9.03 -0.87
CA GLU A 116 -1.89 9.72 -1.14
C GLU A 116 -1.11 9.11 -2.31
N ALA A 117 -1.00 7.78 -2.34
CA ALA A 117 -0.35 7.06 -3.42
C ALA A 117 -1.09 7.24 -4.75
N THR A 118 -2.42 7.17 -4.74
CA THR A 118 -3.26 7.38 -5.93
C THR A 118 -3.03 8.76 -6.52
N ASN A 119 -3.09 9.81 -5.69
CA ASN A 119 -2.84 11.18 -6.13
C ASN A 119 -1.43 11.35 -6.69
N THR A 120 -0.42 10.78 -6.03
CA THR A 120 0.98 10.86 -6.49
C THR A 120 1.18 10.15 -7.83
N ILE A 121 0.51 9.01 -8.05
CA ILE A 121 0.54 8.28 -9.33
C ILE A 121 -0.18 9.08 -10.42
N ASP A 122 -1.30 9.73 -10.11
CA ASP A 122 -2.01 10.57 -11.07
C ASP A 122 -1.20 11.81 -11.47
N GLU A 123 -0.47 12.43 -10.53
CA GLU A 123 0.51 13.49 -10.82
C GLU A 123 1.64 12.97 -11.72
N LEU A 124 2.20 11.79 -11.44
CA LEU A 124 3.20 11.14 -12.29
C LEU A 124 2.68 10.88 -13.70
N LYS A 125 1.45 10.39 -13.84
CA LYS A 125 0.82 10.13 -15.13
C LYS A 125 0.68 11.40 -15.96
N LEU A 126 0.24 12.50 -15.35
CA LEU A 126 0.16 13.80 -16.01
C LEU A 126 1.54 14.26 -16.49
N LYS A 127 2.56 14.15 -15.64
CA LYS A 127 3.93 14.49 -16.00
C LYS A 127 4.47 13.66 -17.15
N PHE A 128 4.27 12.33 -17.12
CA PHE A 128 4.67 11.49 -18.24
C PHE A 128 3.91 11.87 -19.52
N ALA A 129 2.61 12.13 -19.44
CA ALA A 129 1.82 12.58 -20.59
C ALA A 129 2.39 13.88 -21.19
N ASP A 130 2.71 14.87 -20.36
CA ASP A 130 3.30 16.14 -20.82
C ASP A 130 4.68 15.91 -21.48
N SER A 131 5.56 15.11 -20.87
CA SER A 131 6.86 14.75 -21.46
C SER A 131 6.71 13.99 -22.78
N PHE A 132 5.65 13.18 -22.93
CA PHE A 132 5.35 12.53 -24.21
C PHE A 132 4.84 13.52 -25.27
N VAL A 133 4.13 14.58 -24.91
CA VAL A 133 3.74 15.60 -25.89
C VAL A 133 4.96 16.42 -26.32
N GLU A 134 5.77 16.86 -25.37
CA GLU A 134 6.87 17.79 -25.63
C GLU A 134 8.08 17.12 -26.31
N SER A 135 8.16 15.78 -26.30
CA SER A 135 9.30 15.02 -26.84
C SER A 135 10.65 15.39 -26.21
N VAL A 136 10.60 16.12 -25.09
CA VAL A 136 11.72 16.38 -24.22
C VAL A 136 11.63 15.33 -23.12
N VAL A 137 12.60 14.42 -23.11
CA VAL A 137 12.87 13.59 -21.95
C VAL A 137 13.69 14.47 -21.02
N PRO A 138 13.17 14.88 -19.86
CA PRO A 138 13.99 15.66 -18.96
C PRO A 138 15.01 14.70 -18.31
N GLU A 139 16.21 14.64 -18.87
CA GLU A 139 17.37 14.14 -18.16
C GLU A 139 17.55 15.05 -16.93
N ASN A 140 17.21 14.54 -15.74
CA ASN A 140 17.18 15.24 -14.45
C ASN A 140 15.99 16.20 -14.25
N ASP A 141 14.75 15.72 -14.40
CA ASP A 141 13.61 16.45 -13.81
C ASP A 141 13.52 16.18 -12.31
N ASP A 142 13.92 17.16 -11.50
CA ASP A 142 13.77 17.12 -10.05
C ASP A 142 12.32 16.81 -9.62
N ASN A 143 11.32 17.06 -10.48
CA ASN A 143 9.92 16.76 -10.19
C ASN A 143 9.59 15.26 -10.30
N PHE A 144 10.19 14.50 -11.23
CA PHE A 144 9.97 13.05 -11.31
C PHE A 144 10.57 12.36 -10.08
N ASP A 145 11.80 12.72 -9.73
CA ASP A 145 12.50 12.17 -8.57
C ASP A 145 11.78 12.52 -7.27
N ALA A 146 11.21 13.72 -7.15
CA ALA A 146 10.40 14.11 -5.99
C ALA A 146 9.14 13.25 -5.84
N LEU A 147 8.43 12.95 -6.93
CA LEU A 147 7.22 12.14 -6.91
C LEU A 147 7.52 10.66 -6.63
N ILE A 148 8.59 10.11 -7.21
CA ILE A 148 9.06 8.75 -6.91
C ILE A 148 9.50 8.66 -5.44
N SER A 149 10.28 9.62 -4.96
CA SER A 149 10.69 9.71 -3.55
C SER A 149 9.47 9.79 -2.62
N ARG A 150 8.41 10.48 -3.05
CA ARG A 150 7.15 10.52 -2.30
C ARG A 150 6.49 9.15 -2.22
N LEU A 151 6.41 8.40 -3.33
CA LEU A 151 5.91 7.02 -3.30
C LEU A 151 6.74 6.13 -2.37
N GLU A 152 8.06 6.26 -2.40
CA GLU A 152 8.97 5.53 -1.52
C GLU A 152 8.75 5.89 -0.04
N ASN A 153 8.54 7.18 0.27
CA ASN A 153 8.21 7.64 1.61
C ASN A 153 6.85 7.11 2.09
N ILE A 154 5.84 7.10 1.22
CA ILE A 154 4.55 6.47 1.54
C ILE A 154 4.77 4.98 1.84
N ASN A 155 5.58 4.29 1.05
CA ASN A 155 5.88 2.87 1.25
C ASN A 155 6.57 2.62 2.61
N ASN A 156 7.59 3.43 2.92
CA ASN A 156 8.30 3.35 4.19
C ASN A 156 7.38 3.66 5.38
N SER A 157 6.34 4.47 5.20
CA SER A 157 5.38 4.80 6.27
C SER A 157 4.41 3.66 6.62
N TYR A 158 4.35 2.57 5.85
CA TYR A 158 3.62 1.36 6.26
C TYR A 158 4.22 0.72 7.54
N THR A 159 5.47 1.05 7.89
CA THR A 159 6.05 0.72 9.20
C THR A 159 5.25 1.31 10.37
N GLU A 160 4.56 2.44 10.19
CA GLU A 160 3.69 3.03 11.22
C GLU A 160 2.39 2.22 11.42
N ILE A 161 1.91 1.54 10.37
CA ILE A 161 0.78 0.60 10.48
C ILE A 161 1.23 -0.62 11.30
N ASP A 162 2.46 -1.10 11.08
CA ASP A 162 3.06 -2.17 11.90
C ASP A 162 3.19 -1.76 13.38
N GLN A 163 3.54 -0.50 13.66
CA GLN A 163 3.52 0.03 15.02
C GLN A 163 2.11 0.06 15.63
N THR A 164 1.08 0.40 14.84
CA THR A 164 -0.32 0.37 15.30
C THR A 164 -0.75 -1.04 15.72
N LEU A 165 -0.21 -2.06 15.06
CA LEU A 165 -0.38 -3.46 15.46
C LEU A 165 0.34 -3.79 16.77
N ASN A 166 1.44 -3.10 17.09
CA ASN A 166 2.34 -3.41 18.21
C ASN A 166 2.17 -2.54 19.48
N VAL A 167 1.61 -1.32 19.39
CA VAL A 167 1.69 -0.28 20.44
C VAL A 167 0.87 -0.52 21.73
N ARG A 168 0.04 -1.57 21.84
CA ARG A 168 -0.72 -1.87 23.09
C ARG A 168 -0.53 -3.25 23.70
N ASN A 169 0.67 -3.81 23.57
CA ASN A 169 1.08 -5.00 24.35
C ASN A 169 1.76 -4.64 25.69
N ASN A 170 1.90 -3.35 26.03
CA ASN A 170 2.63 -2.87 27.22
C ASN A 170 1.82 -2.00 28.20
N GLU A 171 0.50 -1.87 28.02
CA GLU A 171 -0.43 -1.29 29.00
C GLU A 171 -1.40 -2.38 29.50
#